data_AF-A0A699RTZ9-F1
#
_entry.id   AF-A0A699RTZ9-F1
#
_cell.length_a   1.000
_cell.length_b   1.000
_cell.length_c   1.000
_cell.angle_alpha   90.00
_cell.angle_beta   90.00
_cell.angle_gamma   90.00
#
_symmetry.space_group_name_H-M   'P 1'
#
loop_
_entity.id
_entity.type
_entity.pdbx_description
1 polymer ?
#
loop_
_entity_poly.entity_id
_entity_poly.type
_entity_poly.pdbx_seq_one_letter_code
_entity_poly.pdbx_strand_id
1 'polypeptide(L)'
;MKRAAEGKNAELMRELEDIRAQFSGLKLSNEHLSQRVAALQEQVSGEEKLKVAFEEFKRYEDDRVEQRCAELDARLDALSIDFDEELYPHMLTAIVGRMWVIGHGLRLAMIKCAESLEMRQAFADVVSAGVAKGMSEGLKHGVQHGRSQLELESIEAYDPEAEAKFVAALQSLKDLKFSLLDQLEGLKDAPMDVIMAALYLESDTGGMPYNTYAISAPAPHS
;
A
#
# COMPACT_ATOMS: atom_id res chain seq x y z
N MET A 1 104.97 -51.88 -33.42
CA MET A 1 104.27 -51.44 -32.19
C MET A 1 104.04 -49.93 -32.11
N LYS A 2 105.03 -49.09 -32.48
CA LYS A 2 104.95 -47.62 -32.34
C LYS A 2 103.73 -46.95 -33.02
N ARG A 3 103.43 -47.27 -34.29
CA ARG A 3 102.27 -46.69 -35.02
C ARG A 3 100.89 -47.01 -34.42
N ALA A 4 100.71 -48.19 -33.81
CA ALA A 4 99.45 -48.58 -33.18
C ALA A 4 99.21 -47.88 -31.83
N ALA A 5 100.30 -47.58 -31.10
CA ALA A 5 100.25 -46.77 -29.89
C ALA A 5 99.95 -45.29 -30.21
N GLU A 6 100.53 -44.76 -31.29
CA GLU A 6 100.26 -43.40 -31.79
C GLU A 6 98.79 -43.21 -32.21
N GLY A 7 98.19 -44.20 -32.90
CA GLY A 7 96.78 -44.16 -33.28
C GLY A 7 95.80 -44.15 -32.09
N LYS A 8 96.02 -45.01 -31.08
CA LYS A 8 95.22 -45.00 -29.84
C LYS A 8 95.35 -43.69 -29.06
N ASN A 9 96.53 -43.08 -29.06
CA ASN A 9 96.74 -41.79 -28.40
C ASN A 9 95.99 -40.66 -29.12
N ALA A 10 95.96 -40.67 -30.45
CA ALA A 10 95.19 -39.70 -31.24
C ALA A 10 93.67 -39.85 -31.05
N GLU A 11 93.17 -41.08 -30.87
CA GLU A 11 91.76 -41.36 -30.55
C GLU A 11 91.37 -40.88 -29.16
N LEU A 12 92.17 -41.16 -28.13
CA LEU A 12 91.95 -40.64 -26.77
C LEU A 12 92.02 -39.11 -26.70
N MET A 13 92.89 -38.48 -27.48
CA MET A 13 92.99 -37.01 -27.53
C MET A 13 91.71 -36.39 -28.08
N ARG A 14 91.15 -36.99 -29.14
CA ARG A 14 89.89 -36.59 -29.76
C ARG A 14 88.69 -36.78 -28.82
N GLU A 15 88.61 -37.90 -28.10
CA GLU A 15 87.57 -38.12 -27.08
C GLU A 15 87.66 -37.11 -25.93
N LEU A 16 88.88 -36.78 -25.47
CA LEU A 16 89.10 -35.76 -24.44
C LEU A 16 88.68 -34.36 -24.91
N GLU A 17 88.92 -34.01 -26.16
CA GLU A 17 88.45 -32.75 -26.75
C GLU A 17 86.94 -32.71 -26.88
N ASP A 18 86.30 -33.81 -27.28
CA ASP A 18 84.84 -33.92 -27.33
C ASP A 18 84.21 -33.78 -25.93
N ILE A 19 84.72 -34.50 -24.93
CA ILE A 19 84.29 -34.38 -23.54
C ILE A 19 84.48 -32.94 -23.03
N ARG A 20 85.59 -32.28 -23.36
CA ARG A 20 85.84 -30.88 -22.99
C ARG A 20 84.81 -29.95 -23.63
N ALA A 21 84.46 -30.18 -24.90
CA ALA A 21 83.44 -29.39 -25.59
C ALA A 21 82.06 -29.60 -24.95
N GLN A 22 81.67 -30.85 -24.67
CA GLN A 22 80.42 -31.18 -23.97
C GLN A 22 80.36 -30.55 -22.57
N PHE A 23 81.45 -30.64 -21.79
CA PHE A 23 81.54 -30.03 -20.46
C PHE A 23 81.40 -28.50 -20.51
N SER A 24 81.99 -27.86 -21.53
CA SER A 24 81.86 -26.41 -21.74
C SER A 24 80.41 -26.02 -22.08
N GLY A 25 79.73 -26.81 -22.91
CA GLY A 25 78.31 -26.62 -23.23
C GLY A 25 77.40 -26.82 -22.00
N LEU A 26 77.64 -27.87 -21.20
CA LEU A 26 76.94 -28.11 -19.94
C LEU A 26 77.12 -26.97 -18.94
N LYS A 27 78.33 -26.43 -18.84
CA LYS A 27 78.62 -25.29 -17.96
C LYS A 27 77.82 -24.05 -18.35
N LEU A 28 77.82 -23.70 -19.64
CA LEU A 28 77.01 -22.59 -20.16
C LEU A 28 75.50 -22.82 -19.93
N SER A 29 75.02 -24.04 -20.13
CA SER A 29 73.62 -24.40 -19.88
C SER A 29 73.23 -24.24 -18.41
N ASN A 30 74.10 -24.66 -17.48
CA ASN A 30 73.87 -24.54 -16.04
C ASN A 30 73.85 -23.07 -15.58
N GLU A 31 74.72 -22.23 -16.14
CA GLU A 31 74.71 -20.78 -15.89
C GLU A 31 73.37 -20.15 -16.31
N HIS A 32 72.88 -20.50 -17.51
CA HIS A 32 71.59 -20.03 -18.02
C HIS A 32 70.39 -20.58 -17.22
N LEU A 33 70.43 -21.84 -16.80
CA LEU A 33 69.43 -22.44 -15.90
C LEU A 33 69.39 -21.70 -14.56
N SER A 34 70.55 -21.39 -13.98
CA SER A 34 70.64 -20.64 -12.72
C SER A 34 70.00 -19.25 -12.83
N GLN A 35 70.24 -18.54 -13.94
CA GLN A 35 69.59 -17.26 -14.21
C GLN A 35 68.07 -17.38 -14.35
N ARG A 36 67.59 -18.41 -15.07
CA ARG A 36 66.14 -18.67 -15.21
C ARG A 36 65.47 -19.01 -13.89
N VAL A 37 66.13 -19.77 -13.03
CA VAL A 37 65.63 -20.08 -11.68
C VAL A 37 65.50 -18.80 -10.84
N ALA A 38 66.50 -17.91 -10.88
CA ALA A 38 66.44 -16.64 -10.16
C ALA A 38 65.26 -15.76 -10.63
N ALA A 39 65.05 -15.65 -11.95
CA ALA A 39 63.93 -14.89 -12.51
C ALA A 39 62.57 -15.50 -12.15
N LEU A 40 62.43 -16.83 -12.18
CA LEU A 40 61.21 -17.51 -11.75
C LEU A 40 60.94 -17.29 -10.26
N GLN A 41 61.98 -17.28 -9.44
CA GLN A 41 61.85 -17.08 -8.01
C GLN A 41 61.37 -15.65 -7.68
N GLU A 42 61.83 -14.65 -8.44
CA GLU A 42 61.32 -13.28 -8.35
C GLU A 42 59.87 -13.18 -8.85
N GLN A 43 59.53 -13.85 -9.95
CA GLN A 43 58.17 -13.88 -10.47
C GLN A 43 57.19 -14.51 -9.47
N VAL A 44 57.54 -15.65 -8.89
CA VAL A 44 56.73 -16.33 -7.85
C VAL A 44 56.58 -15.43 -6.62
N SER A 45 57.64 -14.73 -6.21
CA SER A 45 57.53 -13.76 -5.11
C SER A 45 56.59 -12.59 -5.45
N GLY A 46 56.57 -12.13 -6.70
CA GLY A 46 55.65 -11.09 -7.16
C GLY A 46 54.19 -11.56 -7.19
N GLU A 47 53.95 -12.79 -7.66
CA GLU A 47 52.61 -13.40 -7.68
C GLU A 47 52.04 -13.58 -6.27
N GLU A 48 52.86 -14.04 -5.31
CA GLU A 48 52.43 -14.18 -3.92
C GLU A 48 52.05 -12.83 -3.29
N LYS A 49 52.80 -11.76 -3.58
CA LYS A 49 52.44 -10.40 -3.14
C LYS A 49 51.12 -9.92 -3.74
N LEU A 50 50.91 -10.19 -5.03
CA LEU A 50 49.66 -9.82 -5.71
C LEU A 50 48.47 -10.59 -5.14
N LYS A 51 48.63 -11.88 -4.86
CA LYS A 51 47.61 -12.71 -4.23
C LYS A 51 47.19 -12.16 -2.86
N VAL A 52 48.15 -11.79 -2.02
CA VAL A 52 47.86 -11.18 -0.71
C VAL A 52 47.10 -9.86 -0.88
N ALA A 53 47.54 -8.98 -1.79
CA ALA A 53 46.85 -7.71 -2.05
C ALA A 53 45.42 -7.93 -2.57
N PHE A 54 45.19 -8.97 -3.38
CA PHE A 54 43.86 -9.32 -3.87
C PHE A 54 42.95 -9.84 -2.75
N GLU A 55 43.46 -10.68 -1.85
CA GLU A 55 42.71 -11.16 -0.68
C GLU A 55 42.36 -10.04 0.31
N GLU A 56 43.23 -9.03 0.46
CA GLU A 56 42.94 -7.81 1.23
C GLU A 56 41.86 -6.95 0.56
N PHE A 57 41.97 -6.72 -0.75
CA PHE A 57 40.96 -6.00 -1.51
C PHE A 57 39.58 -6.67 -1.41
N LYS A 58 39.53 -7.99 -1.53
CA LYS A 58 38.29 -8.75 -1.42
C LYS A 58 37.64 -8.56 -0.03
N ARG A 59 38.42 -8.68 1.04
CA ARG A 59 37.93 -8.44 2.41
C ARG A 59 37.40 -7.02 2.58
N TYR A 60 38.13 -6.02 2.08
CA TYR A 60 37.68 -4.63 2.13
C TYR A 60 36.34 -4.41 1.42
N GLU A 61 36.16 -5.00 0.23
CA GLU A 61 34.91 -4.89 -0.51
C GLU A 61 33.77 -5.65 0.17
N ASP A 62 34.03 -6.85 0.68
CA ASP A 62 33.07 -7.66 1.43
C ASP A 62 32.60 -6.90 2.69
N ASP A 63 33.53 -6.34 3.48
CA ASP A 63 33.23 -5.52 4.67
C ASP A 63 32.40 -4.28 4.31
N ARG A 64 32.73 -3.61 3.19
CA ARG A 64 32.00 -2.43 2.72
C ARG A 64 30.56 -2.77 2.35
N VAL A 65 30.35 -3.90 1.68
CA VAL A 65 29.01 -4.38 1.32
C VAL A 65 28.23 -4.78 2.56
N GLU A 66 28.85 -5.52 3.48
CA GLU A 66 28.21 -5.95 4.73
C GLU A 66 27.79 -4.75 5.58
N GLN A 67 28.64 -3.73 5.71
CA GLN A 67 28.30 -2.47 6.38
C GLN A 67 27.09 -1.78 5.74
N ARG A 68 27.02 -1.75 4.40
CA ARG A 68 25.89 -1.14 3.67
C ARG A 68 24.61 -1.94 3.81
N CYS A 69 24.68 -3.27 3.86
CA CYS A 69 23.54 -4.13 4.15
C CYS A 69 23.01 -3.85 5.56
N ALA A 70 23.89 -3.84 6.57
CA ALA A 70 23.50 -3.54 7.95
C ALA A 70 22.88 -2.13 8.09
N GLU A 71 23.39 -1.13 7.37
CA GLU A 71 22.80 0.21 7.34
C GLU A 71 21.38 0.20 6.72
N LEU A 72 21.19 -0.53 5.62
CA LEU A 72 19.88 -0.65 4.97
C LEU A 72 18.88 -1.42 5.81
N ASP A 73 19.30 -2.51 6.45
CA ASP A 73 18.46 -3.31 7.34
C ASP A 73 17.98 -2.46 8.53
N ALA A 74 18.89 -1.71 9.18
CA ALA A 74 18.52 -0.81 10.26
C ALA A 74 17.53 0.29 9.81
N ARG A 75 17.66 0.77 8.57
CA ARG A 75 16.72 1.75 8.01
C ARG A 75 15.37 1.14 7.66
N LEU A 76 15.34 -0.10 7.19
CA LEU A 76 14.10 -0.84 6.92
C LEU A 76 13.37 -1.15 8.23
N ASP A 77 14.09 -1.55 9.27
CA ASP A 77 13.53 -1.79 10.61
C ASP A 77 12.90 -0.52 11.17
N ALA A 78 13.60 0.62 11.09
CA ALA A 78 13.06 1.92 11.52
C ALA A 78 11.79 2.29 10.74
N LEU A 79 11.80 2.13 9.40
CA LEU A 79 10.62 2.40 8.57
C LEU A 79 9.45 1.47 8.88
N SER A 80 9.72 0.19 9.19
CA SER A 80 8.70 -0.77 9.58
C SER A 80 8.03 -0.36 10.89
N ILE A 81 8.81 0.08 11.88
CA ILE A 81 8.30 0.58 13.16
C ILE A 81 7.43 1.82 12.93
N ASP A 82 7.91 2.80 12.15
CA ASP A 82 7.15 4.01 11.83
C ASP A 82 5.81 3.65 11.12
N PHE A 83 5.82 2.66 10.23
CA PHE A 83 4.60 2.18 9.57
C PHE A 83 3.62 1.57 10.57
N ASP A 84 4.07 0.68 11.45
CA ASP A 84 3.22 -0.05 12.40
C ASP A 84 2.70 0.84 13.54
N GLU A 85 3.50 1.80 14.01
CA GLU A 85 3.14 2.68 15.13
C GLU A 85 2.39 3.94 14.68
N GLU A 86 2.75 4.53 13.53
CA GLU A 86 2.13 5.77 13.06
C GLU A 86 1.10 5.48 11.97
N LEU A 87 1.50 4.94 10.83
CA LEU A 87 0.61 4.93 9.65
C LEU A 87 -0.52 3.90 9.76
N TYR A 88 -0.23 2.69 10.24
CA TYR A 88 -1.17 1.58 10.29
C TYR A 88 -2.40 1.85 11.18
N PRO A 89 -2.25 2.40 12.40
CA PRO A 89 -3.40 2.77 13.23
C PRO A 89 -4.31 3.82 12.57
N HIS A 90 -3.73 4.78 11.86
CA HIS A 90 -4.52 5.80 11.15
C HIS A 90 -5.30 5.19 9.98
N MET A 91 -4.68 4.28 9.21
CA MET A 91 -5.39 3.55 8.15
C MET A 91 -6.55 2.72 8.69
N LEU A 92 -6.33 1.99 9.78
CA LEU A 92 -7.39 1.22 10.44
C LEU A 92 -8.52 2.13 10.93
N THR A 93 -8.19 3.25 11.58
CA THR A 93 -9.18 4.23 12.04
C THR A 93 -9.99 4.78 10.89
N ALA A 94 -9.35 5.12 9.76
CA ALA A 94 -10.04 5.59 8.56
C ALA A 94 -10.96 4.51 7.95
N ILE A 95 -10.54 3.25 7.94
CA ILE A 95 -11.37 2.13 7.48
C ILE A 95 -12.59 1.95 8.39
N VAL A 96 -12.38 1.89 9.71
CA VAL A 96 -13.45 1.74 10.71
C VAL A 96 -14.44 2.90 10.62
N GLY A 97 -13.95 4.14 10.50
CA GLY A 97 -14.79 5.33 10.32
C GLY A 97 -15.65 5.22 9.06
N ARG A 98 -15.06 4.88 7.91
CA ARG A 98 -15.84 4.67 6.65
C ARG A 98 -16.87 3.56 6.78
N MET A 99 -16.52 2.43 7.39
CA MET A 99 -17.44 1.33 7.63
C MET A 99 -18.63 1.76 8.50
N TRP A 100 -18.37 2.54 9.55
CA TRP A 100 -19.42 3.08 10.41
C TRP A 100 -20.33 4.06 9.66
N VAL A 101 -19.79 4.98 8.85
CA VAL A 101 -20.63 5.94 8.08
C VAL A 101 -21.57 5.19 7.14
N ILE A 102 -21.06 4.20 6.41
CA ILE A 102 -21.84 3.43 5.44
C ILE A 102 -22.88 2.54 6.14
N GLY A 103 -22.49 1.85 7.22
CA GLY A 103 -23.35 0.86 7.90
C GLY A 103 -24.34 1.46 8.90
N HIS A 104 -23.91 2.45 9.68
CA HIS A 104 -24.66 3.01 10.81
C HIS A 104 -25.00 4.49 10.60
N GLY A 105 -24.02 5.31 10.20
CA GLY A 105 -24.19 6.76 10.09
C GLY A 105 -25.32 7.16 9.13
N LEU A 106 -25.36 6.59 7.92
CA LEU A 106 -26.43 6.87 6.95
C LEU A 106 -27.81 6.46 7.47
N ARG A 107 -27.90 5.31 8.15
CA ARG A 107 -29.16 4.83 8.75
C ARG A 107 -29.64 5.79 9.83
N LEU A 108 -28.75 6.24 10.72
CA LEU A 108 -29.08 7.20 11.78
C LEU A 108 -29.52 8.55 11.19
N ALA A 109 -28.82 9.06 10.18
CA ALA A 109 -29.18 10.30 9.50
C ALA A 109 -30.61 10.23 8.90
N MET A 110 -30.95 9.11 8.26
CA MET A 110 -32.29 8.88 7.72
C MET A 110 -33.37 8.84 8.80
N ILE A 111 -33.10 8.22 9.95
CA ILE A 111 -34.04 8.19 11.09
C ILE A 111 -34.23 9.62 11.62
N LYS A 112 -33.15 10.37 11.85
CA LYS A 112 -33.25 11.78 12.28
C LYS A 112 -34.03 12.65 11.30
N CYS A 113 -33.82 12.48 9.99
CA CYS A 113 -34.62 13.17 8.98
C CYS A 113 -36.11 12.81 9.09
N ALA A 114 -36.44 11.52 9.27
CA ALA A 114 -37.83 11.07 9.42
C ALA A 114 -38.50 11.58 10.70
N GLU A 115 -37.73 11.73 11.78
CA GLU A 115 -38.20 12.25 13.07
C GLU A 115 -38.24 13.79 13.13
N SER A 116 -37.60 14.47 12.19
CA SER A 116 -37.60 15.95 12.12
C SER A 116 -39.01 16.50 12.03
N LEU A 117 -39.25 17.62 12.71
CA LEU A 117 -40.56 18.27 12.72
C LEU A 117 -40.89 18.81 11.32
N GLU A 118 -39.89 19.33 10.63
CA GLU A 118 -39.97 19.91 9.29
C GLU A 118 -40.45 18.87 8.27
N MET A 119 -39.83 17.67 8.26
CA MET A 119 -40.24 16.57 7.38
C MET A 119 -41.64 16.05 7.73
N ARG A 120 -41.93 15.84 9.03
CA ARG A 120 -43.25 15.38 9.47
C ARG A 120 -44.35 16.36 9.09
N GLN A 121 -44.10 17.66 9.24
CA GLN A 121 -45.06 18.70 8.90
C GLN A 121 -45.26 18.80 7.39
N ALA A 122 -44.20 18.89 6.60
CA ALA A 122 -44.30 18.97 5.14
C ALA A 122 -45.03 17.73 4.56
N PHE A 123 -44.74 16.55 5.11
CA PHE A 123 -45.47 15.34 4.74
C PHE A 123 -46.94 15.39 5.15
N ALA A 124 -47.25 15.83 6.38
CA ALA A 124 -48.63 15.99 6.85
C ALA A 124 -49.42 16.98 5.99
N ASP A 125 -48.79 18.07 5.54
CA ASP A 125 -49.40 19.08 4.67
C ASP A 125 -49.71 18.50 3.28
N VAL A 126 -48.77 17.75 2.69
CA VAL A 126 -49.00 17.04 1.41
C VAL A 126 -50.13 16.04 1.53
N VAL A 127 -50.14 15.22 2.59
CA VAL A 127 -51.22 14.24 2.83
C VAL A 127 -52.56 14.94 2.99
N SER A 128 -52.61 16.01 3.78
CA SER A 128 -53.84 16.77 4.02
C SER A 128 -54.36 17.42 2.73
N ALA A 129 -53.48 18.05 1.94
CA ALA A 129 -53.84 18.64 0.66
C ALA A 129 -54.26 17.57 -0.38
N GLY A 130 -53.62 16.40 -0.36
CA GLY A 130 -53.95 15.28 -1.24
C GLY A 130 -55.32 14.68 -0.92
N VAL A 131 -55.66 14.56 0.37
CA VAL A 131 -57.00 14.16 0.80
C VAL A 131 -58.03 15.19 0.37
N ALA A 132 -57.75 16.49 0.55
CA ALA A 132 -58.66 17.56 0.11
C ALA A 132 -58.89 17.53 -1.41
N LYS A 133 -57.82 17.34 -2.20
CA LYS A 133 -57.88 17.15 -3.66
C LYS A 133 -58.72 15.92 -4.01
N GLY A 134 -58.45 14.75 -3.44
CA GLY A 134 -59.24 13.55 -3.72
C GLY A 134 -60.74 13.73 -3.40
N MET A 135 -61.05 14.46 -2.33
CA MET A 135 -62.42 14.81 -1.97
C MET A 135 -63.09 15.73 -3.00
N SER A 136 -62.36 16.69 -3.59
CA SER A 136 -62.88 17.57 -4.65
C SER A 136 -62.97 16.87 -6.01
N GLU A 137 -62.13 15.89 -6.30
CA GLU A 137 -62.19 15.14 -7.57
C GLU A 137 -63.32 14.08 -7.64
N GLY A 138 -64.21 14.04 -6.65
CA GLY A 138 -65.42 13.21 -6.68
C GLY A 138 -65.44 12.00 -5.74
N LEU A 139 -64.42 11.80 -4.89
CA LEU A 139 -64.44 10.77 -3.84
C LEU A 139 -65.68 10.92 -2.94
N LYS A 140 -66.04 12.16 -2.59
CA LYS A 140 -67.23 12.49 -1.79
C LYS A 140 -68.55 12.07 -2.46
N HIS A 141 -68.57 12.00 -3.79
CA HIS A 141 -69.75 11.69 -4.60
C HIS A 141 -69.75 10.25 -5.13
N GLY A 142 -68.83 9.40 -4.65
CA GLY A 142 -68.76 7.98 -5.00
C GLY A 142 -68.34 7.72 -6.44
N VAL A 143 -67.62 8.66 -7.08
CA VAL A 143 -67.12 8.50 -8.45
C VAL A 143 -66.12 7.33 -8.49
N GLN A 144 -66.48 6.23 -9.17
CA GLN A 144 -65.61 5.05 -9.31
C GLN A 144 -64.45 5.32 -10.26
N HIS A 145 -63.28 4.71 -9.99
CA HIS A 145 -62.14 4.75 -10.90
C HIS A 145 -62.53 4.15 -12.27
N GLY A 146 -62.08 4.78 -13.37
CA GLY A 146 -62.26 4.22 -14.73
C GLY A 146 -63.43 4.78 -15.56
N ARG A 147 -64.10 5.86 -15.13
CA ARG A 147 -65.10 6.56 -15.96
C ARG A 147 -64.40 7.40 -17.05
N SER A 148 -63.88 6.72 -18.07
CA SER A 148 -62.88 7.18 -19.05
C SER A 148 -63.33 8.26 -20.07
N GLN A 149 -64.39 9.01 -19.80
CA GLN A 149 -64.93 10.02 -20.74
C GLN A 149 -65.37 11.36 -20.09
N LEU A 150 -65.21 11.54 -18.78
CA LEU A 150 -65.52 12.81 -18.11
C LEU A 150 -64.23 13.59 -17.84
N GLU A 151 -64.14 14.80 -18.37
CA GLU A 151 -63.09 15.75 -18.01
C GLU A 151 -63.26 16.14 -16.53
N LEU A 152 -62.16 16.23 -15.77
CA LEU A 152 -62.17 16.52 -14.32
C LEU A 152 -62.96 17.79 -13.98
N GLU A 153 -62.85 18.79 -14.84
CA GLU A 153 -63.54 20.09 -14.78
C GLU A 153 -65.07 19.98 -14.89
N SER A 154 -65.58 18.85 -15.39
CA SER A 154 -67.02 18.57 -15.51
C SER A 154 -67.64 17.93 -14.27
N ILE A 155 -66.84 17.59 -13.26
CA ILE A 155 -67.30 17.06 -11.97
C ILE A 155 -67.72 18.25 -11.09
N GLU A 156 -68.98 18.30 -10.66
CA GLU A 156 -69.54 19.37 -9.82
C GLU A 156 -68.73 19.64 -8.53
N ALA A 157 -68.06 18.60 -8.02
CA ALA A 157 -67.25 18.67 -6.82
C ALA A 157 -65.83 19.24 -7.05
N TYR A 158 -65.40 19.35 -8.31
CA TYR A 158 -64.03 19.72 -8.66
C TYR A 158 -63.72 21.13 -8.19
N ASP A 159 -62.59 21.24 -7.48
CA ASP A 159 -62.07 22.49 -6.97
C ASP A 159 -60.63 22.67 -7.45
N PRO A 160 -60.38 23.55 -8.44
CA PRO A 160 -59.03 23.82 -8.94
C PRO A 160 -58.12 24.43 -7.86
N GLU A 161 -58.68 25.03 -6.81
CA GLU A 161 -57.90 25.56 -5.69
C GLU A 161 -57.30 24.42 -4.84
N ALA A 162 -58.05 23.34 -4.61
CA ALA A 162 -57.55 22.14 -3.92
C ALA A 162 -56.42 21.47 -4.72
N GLU A 163 -56.52 21.44 -6.04
CA GLU A 163 -55.44 20.95 -6.91
C GLU A 163 -54.19 21.84 -6.82
N ALA A 164 -54.36 23.16 -6.91
CA ALA A 164 -53.25 24.10 -6.77
C ALA A 164 -52.55 23.99 -5.41
N LYS A 165 -53.32 23.82 -4.32
CA LYS A 165 -52.79 23.60 -2.96
C LYS A 165 -52.00 22.30 -2.84
N PHE A 166 -52.48 21.22 -3.47
CA PHE A 166 -51.76 19.94 -3.48
C PHE A 166 -50.43 20.05 -4.26
N VAL A 167 -50.44 20.69 -5.44
CA VAL A 167 -49.21 20.93 -6.22
C VAL A 167 -48.23 21.82 -5.45
N ALA A 168 -48.72 22.88 -4.80
CA ALA A 168 -47.91 23.75 -3.96
C ALA A 168 -47.28 22.99 -2.78
N ALA A 169 -48.04 22.12 -2.10
CA ALA A 169 -47.52 21.31 -1.00
C ALA A 169 -46.44 20.31 -1.47
N LEU A 170 -46.64 19.66 -2.64
CA LEU A 170 -45.62 18.80 -3.25
C LEU A 170 -44.35 19.57 -3.59
N GLN A 171 -44.50 20.80 -4.11
CA GLN A 171 -43.37 21.67 -4.40
C GLN A 171 -42.64 22.08 -3.11
N SER A 172 -43.36 22.42 -2.04
CA SER A 172 -42.78 22.71 -0.73
C SER A 172 -42.05 21.52 -0.12
N LEU A 173 -42.56 20.30 -0.27
CA LEU A 173 -41.86 19.08 0.17
C LEU A 173 -40.58 18.83 -0.63
N LYS A 174 -40.62 19.05 -1.96
CA LYS A 174 -39.44 18.92 -2.83
C LYS A 174 -38.35 19.94 -2.49
N ASP A 175 -38.75 21.18 -2.19
CA ASP A 175 -37.84 22.28 -1.88
C ASP A 175 -37.48 22.34 -0.39
N LEU A 176 -37.90 21.34 0.41
CA LEU A 176 -37.63 21.29 1.84
C LEU A 176 -36.12 21.22 2.08
N LYS A 177 -35.59 22.21 2.79
CA LYS A 177 -34.21 22.21 3.25
C LYS A 177 -34.11 21.42 4.55
N PHE A 178 -33.26 20.41 4.56
CA PHE A 178 -32.99 19.62 5.76
C PHE A 178 -31.89 20.28 6.57
N SER A 179 -32.25 20.91 7.69
CA SER A 179 -31.29 21.51 8.62
C SER A 179 -30.24 20.52 9.12
N LEU A 180 -30.57 19.22 9.17
CA LEU A 180 -29.63 18.14 9.47
C LEU A 180 -28.51 18.00 8.42
N LEU A 181 -28.80 18.21 7.13
CA LEU A 181 -27.79 18.12 6.08
C LEU A 181 -26.80 19.27 6.18
N ASP A 182 -27.29 20.49 6.45
CA ASP A 182 -26.43 21.66 6.68
C ASP A 182 -25.51 21.45 7.90
N GLN A 183 -26.04 20.83 8.97
CA GLN A 183 -25.25 20.47 10.15
C GLN A 183 -24.17 19.42 9.83
N LEU A 184 -24.52 18.36 9.10
CA LEU A 184 -23.57 17.32 8.70
C LEU A 184 -22.50 17.85 7.75
N GLU A 185 -22.86 18.76 6.84
CA GLU A 185 -21.90 19.45 5.96
C GLU A 185 -20.92 20.30 6.78
N GLY A 186 -21.39 20.98 7.82
CA GLY A 186 -20.54 21.70 8.78
C GLY A 186 -19.58 20.80 9.58
N LEU A 187 -19.87 19.49 9.66
CA LEU A 187 -19.05 18.50 10.35
C LEU A 187 -18.15 17.67 9.43
N LYS A 188 -18.04 18.01 8.13
CA LYS A 188 -17.29 17.21 7.15
C LYS A 188 -15.81 16.96 7.51
N ASP A 189 -15.20 17.91 8.23
CA ASP A 189 -13.80 17.86 8.68
C ASP A 189 -13.67 17.54 10.18
N ALA A 190 -14.80 17.26 10.84
CA ALA A 190 -14.81 16.94 12.27
C ALA A 190 -14.29 15.51 12.51
N PRO A 191 -13.71 15.24 13.69
CA PRO A 191 -13.30 13.89 14.02
C PRO A 191 -14.51 12.94 14.11
N MET A 192 -14.28 11.66 13.88
CA MET A 192 -15.33 10.66 13.72
C MET A 192 -16.28 10.60 14.94
N ASP A 193 -15.74 10.69 16.15
CA ASP A 193 -16.50 10.69 17.40
C ASP A 193 -17.49 11.86 17.51
N VAL A 194 -17.12 13.04 17.02
CA VAL A 194 -18.00 14.22 16.93
C VAL A 194 -19.16 13.97 15.95
N ILE A 195 -18.85 13.41 14.77
CA ILE A 195 -19.87 13.05 13.77
C ILE A 195 -20.82 11.98 14.33
N MET A 196 -20.28 10.98 15.04
CA MET A 196 -21.07 9.95 15.70
C MET A 196 -22.00 10.56 16.75
N ALA A 197 -21.48 11.42 17.63
CA ALA A 197 -22.27 12.11 18.66
C ALA A 197 -23.42 12.92 18.08
N ALA A 198 -23.19 13.65 16.98
CA ALA A 198 -24.23 14.42 16.30
C ALA A 198 -25.36 13.54 15.72
N LEU A 199 -25.07 12.29 15.37
CA LEU A 199 -26.03 11.36 14.76
C LEU A 199 -26.78 10.47 15.77
N TYR A 200 -26.31 10.35 17.02
CA TYR A 200 -27.05 9.58 18.04
C TYR A 200 -28.42 10.20 18.35
N LEU A 201 -29.43 9.34 18.54
CA LEU A 201 -30.80 9.71 18.91
C LEU A 201 -30.88 9.90 20.43
N GLU A 202 -31.65 10.88 20.92
CA GLU A 202 -31.82 11.12 22.36
C GLU A 202 -32.46 9.92 23.10
N SER A 203 -33.17 9.05 22.36
CA SER A 203 -33.78 7.81 22.85
C SER A 203 -32.81 6.63 23.02
N ASP A 204 -31.58 6.70 22.50
CA ASP A 204 -30.58 5.60 22.51
C ASP A 204 -29.71 5.56 23.79
N THR A 205 -30.06 6.33 24.82
CA THR A 205 -29.35 6.30 26.11
C THR A 205 -29.61 5.01 26.93
N GLY A 206 -30.49 4.13 26.45
CA GLY A 206 -30.88 2.87 27.09
C GLY A 206 -30.08 1.65 26.64
N GLY A 207 -28.78 1.59 26.94
CA GLY A 207 -28.01 0.33 26.92
C GLY A 207 -26.80 0.33 25.99
N MET A 208 -25.69 0.91 26.44
CA MET A 208 -24.37 0.67 25.86
C MET A 208 -23.75 -0.57 26.52
N PRO A 209 -23.63 -1.74 25.85
CA PRO A 209 -22.47 -2.56 26.09
C PRO A 209 -21.30 -1.82 25.44
N TYR A 210 -20.44 -1.22 26.26
CA TYR A 210 -19.09 -0.86 25.83
C TYR A 210 -18.41 -2.13 25.32
N ASN A 211 -18.53 -2.42 24.02
CA ASN A 211 -17.64 -3.39 23.42
C ASN A 211 -16.31 -2.65 23.25
N THR A 212 -15.48 -2.81 24.28
CA THR A 212 -14.04 -2.73 24.20
C THR A 212 -13.57 -3.45 22.95
N TYR A 213 -13.39 -2.72 21.84
CA TYR A 213 -12.50 -3.14 20.78
C TYR A 213 -11.08 -2.97 21.32
N ALA A 214 -10.73 -3.86 22.25
CA ALA A 214 -9.39 -4.05 22.72
C ALA A 214 -8.53 -4.30 21.47
N ILE A 215 -7.62 -3.38 21.23
CA ILE A 215 -6.47 -3.59 20.36
C ILE A 215 -5.74 -4.78 20.98
N SER A 216 -5.95 -5.98 20.41
CA SER A 216 -5.10 -7.13 20.74
C SER A 216 -3.68 -6.74 20.39
N ALA A 217 -2.86 -6.52 21.42
CA ALA A 217 -1.42 -6.38 21.27
C ALA A 217 -0.87 -7.60 20.52
N PRO A 218 0.10 -7.43 19.60
CA PRO A 218 0.77 -8.56 19.00
C PRO A 218 1.56 -9.33 20.07
N ALA A 219 1.52 -10.66 19.99
CA ALA A 219 2.28 -11.54 20.88
C ALA A 219 3.79 -11.30 20.72
N PRO A 220 4.60 -11.43 21.79
CA PRO A 220 6.03 -11.27 21.68
C PRO A 220 6.61 -12.41 20.84
N HIS A 221 7.36 -12.05 19.79
CA HIS A 221 8.14 -12.99 19.01
C HIS A 221 9.19 -13.66 19.91
N SER A 222 9.16 -14.99 19.94
CA SER A 222 10.19 -15.85 20.54
C SER A 222 11.34 -16.06 19.56
#